data_AF-A0A143CAR1-F1
#
_entry.id   AF-A0A143CAR1-F1
#
_cell.length_a   1.000
_cell.length_b   1.000
_cell.length_c   1.000
_cell.angle_alpha   90.00
_cell.angle_beta   90.00
_cell.angle_gamma   90.00
#
_symmetry.space_group_name_H-M   'P 1'
#
loop_
_entity.id
_entity.type
_entity.pdbx_description
1 polymer ?
#
loop_
_entity_poly.entity_id
_entity_poly.type
_entity_poly.pdbx_seq_one_letter_code
_entity_poly.pdbx_strand_id
1 'polypeptide(L)'
;MGPNSTDQNNIEGGSATIDIGHNDGVTVYDFDSDGRSEVAVRIADGVTFSHDNDTEQFIAILDGQTGALRSSAPVPTDYISDGPMYARFAACYLDGETPSLVSYMKNRVGNGGFNLMVTAWSFDGSNVDMQWKWLRNRNHPDGHNSRCLDVDSDSDNEFAEIGFVLDGDGSLLYSMGGQGIVHGDRFHIADMDPSRPGLEGYGVQQDLPSGLHEYYHDAATGELIWEHYGSVADVGRGMAGDIDPNHGPGRAVRGPSAARRCRGRAAFRWLHTIGDELPDLLAAIGLRLPRRGP
;
A
#
# COMPACT_ATOMS: atom_id res chain seq x y z
N MET A 1 -7.97 -5.73 21.30
CA MET A 1 -9.20 -5.21 20.67
C MET A 1 -10.41 -5.70 21.42
N GLY A 2 -11.56 -5.01 21.26
CA GLY A 2 -12.79 -5.27 22.00
C GLY A 2 -13.50 -6.59 21.68
N PRO A 3 -14.69 -6.85 22.27
CA PRO A 3 -15.50 -8.04 21.98
C PRO A 3 -15.86 -8.17 20.49
N ASN A 4 -15.92 -7.06 19.76
CA ASN A 4 -16.17 -7.00 18.33
C ASN A 4 -14.97 -7.37 17.44
N SER A 5 -13.89 -7.93 18.00
CA SER A 5 -12.75 -8.44 17.22
C SER A 5 -12.94 -9.91 16.85
N THR A 6 -14.00 -10.20 16.10
CA THR A 6 -14.35 -11.54 15.64
C THR A 6 -13.78 -11.83 14.25
N ASP A 7 -13.82 -13.11 13.84
CA ASP A 7 -13.58 -13.57 12.48
C ASP A 7 -12.24 -13.10 11.88
N GLN A 8 -11.21 -13.06 12.73
CA GLN A 8 -9.85 -12.58 12.47
C GLN A 8 -9.09 -13.31 11.34
N ASN A 9 -9.62 -14.41 10.79
CA ASN A 9 -9.05 -15.09 9.62
C ASN A 9 -9.97 -15.00 8.38
N ASN A 10 -10.96 -14.10 8.42
CA ASN A 10 -11.89 -13.82 7.35
C ASN A 10 -11.57 -12.47 6.68
N ILE A 11 -12.04 -12.33 5.44
CA ILE A 11 -11.96 -11.10 4.66
C ILE A 11 -13.04 -10.07 5.06
N GLU A 12 -13.94 -10.47 5.97
CA GLU A 12 -15.00 -9.70 6.63
C GLU A 12 -14.94 -10.02 8.13
N GLY A 13 -13.96 -9.46 8.84
CA GLY A 13 -13.87 -9.60 10.30
C GLY A 13 -14.69 -8.54 11.03
N GLY A 14 -14.88 -8.75 12.34
CA GLY A 14 -15.63 -7.84 13.19
C GLY A 14 -15.03 -6.43 13.26
N SER A 15 -15.85 -5.45 13.63
CA SER A 15 -15.52 -4.02 13.55
C SER A 15 -14.28 -3.62 14.34
N ALA A 16 -13.95 -4.30 15.43
CA ALA A 16 -12.75 -4.01 16.23
C ALA A 16 -11.49 -4.79 15.77
N THR A 17 -11.51 -5.45 14.62
CA THR A 17 -10.36 -6.25 14.14
C THR A 17 -9.28 -5.43 13.44
N ILE A 18 -8.03 -5.55 13.89
CA ILE A 18 -6.80 -4.96 13.32
C ILE A 18 -5.71 -6.05 13.20
N ASP A 19 -4.61 -5.74 12.50
CA ASP A 19 -3.46 -6.62 12.29
C ASP A 19 -3.79 -7.95 11.56
N ILE A 20 -4.77 -7.92 10.65
CA ILE A 20 -5.22 -9.09 9.89
C ILE A 20 -4.79 -9.02 8.42
N GLY A 21 -3.77 -9.80 8.09
CA GLY A 21 -3.27 -9.96 6.72
C GLY A 21 -2.65 -8.66 6.20
N HIS A 22 -3.30 -8.03 5.22
CA HIS A 22 -2.88 -6.73 4.66
C HIS A 22 -3.69 -5.54 5.22
N ASN A 23 -4.53 -5.79 6.23
CA ASN A 23 -5.39 -4.81 6.89
C ASN A 23 -4.89 -4.66 8.34
N ASP A 24 -3.77 -3.97 8.45
CA ASP A 24 -3.14 -3.61 9.73
C ASP A 24 -4.03 -2.68 10.54
N GLY A 25 -4.58 -1.62 9.93
CA GLY A 25 -5.48 -0.67 10.61
C GLY A 25 -4.82 0.08 11.77
N VAL A 26 -3.48 0.12 11.77
CA VAL A 26 -2.63 0.80 12.72
C VAL A 26 -1.37 1.30 12.01
N THR A 27 -0.90 2.51 12.34
CA THR A 27 0.41 3.02 11.93
C THR A 27 0.99 3.94 13.00
N VAL A 28 2.27 4.27 12.89
CA VAL A 28 3.01 5.11 13.84
C VAL A 28 3.73 6.19 13.07
N TYR A 29 3.43 7.45 13.38
CA TYR A 29 4.07 8.62 12.78
C TYR A 29 3.97 9.82 13.73
N ASP A 30 4.86 10.79 13.57
CA ASP A 30 4.79 12.11 14.23
C ASP A 30 3.82 12.98 13.42
N PHE A 31 2.52 12.94 13.77
CA PHE A 31 1.47 13.49 12.91
C PHE A 31 1.24 14.99 13.14
N ASP A 32 1.57 15.52 14.32
CA ASP A 32 1.53 16.97 14.61
C ASP A 32 2.90 17.67 14.48
N SER A 33 3.96 16.92 14.15
CA SER A 33 5.33 17.40 13.97
C SER A 33 5.96 18.00 15.25
N ASP A 34 5.56 17.54 16.45
CA ASP A 34 6.14 17.98 17.73
C ASP A 34 7.50 17.33 18.06
N GLY A 35 7.92 16.32 17.29
CA GLY A 35 9.13 15.52 17.51
C GLY A 35 8.87 14.19 18.23
N ARG A 36 7.62 13.76 18.37
CA ARG A 36 7.19 12.49 18.97
C ARG A 36 6.16 11.83 18.06
N SER A 37 6.17 10.50 18.02
CA SER A 37 5.17 9.77 17.24
C SER A 37 3.90 9.50 18.03
N GLU A 38 2.76 9.63 17.37
CA GLU A 38 1.47 9.07 17.74
C GLU A 38 1.34 7.63 17.26
N VAL A 39 0.35 6.92 17.80
CA VAL A 39 -0.22 5.72 17.17
C VAL A 39 -1.58 6.09 16.57
N ALA A 40 -1.67 6.08 15.25
CA ALA A 40 -2.95 6.15 14.55
C ALA A 40 -3.54 4.74 14.46
N VAL A 41 -4.76 4.54 14.94
CA VAL A 41 -5.42 3.22 15.00
C VAL A 41 -6.90 3.32 14.65
N ARG A 42 -7.40 2.37 13.87
CA ARG A 42 -8.84 2.23 13.60
C ARG A 42 -9.51 1.54 14.79
N ILE A 43 -10.48 2.21 15.40
CA ILE A 43 -11.28 1.68 16.51
C ILE A 43 -12.76 1.50 16.11
N ALA A 44 -13.52 0.86 17.00
CA ALA A 44 -14.96 0.62 16.94
C ALA A 44 -15.48 0.39 18.37
N ASP A 45 -16.78 0.24 18.59
CA ASP A 45 -17.29 -0.02 19.95
C ASP A 45 -16.69 -1.29 20.60
N GLY A 46 -16.65 -1.27 21.93
CA GLY A 46 -16.19 -2.35 22.79
C GLY A 46 -14.68 -2.35 23.06
N VAL A 47 -13.92 -1.43 22.45
CA VAL A 47 -12.55 -1.13 22.93
C VAL A 47 -12.61 -0.31 24.24
N THR A 48 -11.48 0.15 24.77
CA THR A 48 -11.42 1.00 25.98
C THR A 48 -12.18 2.33 25.83
N PHE A 49 -12.55 2.68 24.60
CA PHE A 49 -13.36 3.82 24.20
C PHE A 49 -14.68 3.25 23.65
N SER A 50 -15.80 3.56 24.30
CA SER A 50 -17.12 2.98 24.00
C SER A 50 -17.97 3.93 23.17
N HIS A 51 -18.77 3.35 22.27
CA HIS A 51 -19.73 4.00 21.40
C HIS A 51 -21.05 3.20 21.43
N ASP A 52 -22.15 3.73 20.89
CA ASP A 52 -23.46 3.05 20.99
C ASP A 52 -23.72 2.00 19.86
N ASN A 53 -22.78 1.81 18.92
CA ASN A 53 -22.97 1.01 17.72
C ASN A 53 -21.77 0.10 17.40
N ASP A 54 -22.00 -1.22 17.43
CA ASP A 54 -21.02 -2.27 17.12
C ASP A 54 -20.39 -2.19 15.71
N THR A 55 -21.01 -1.48 14.75
CA THR A 55 -20.52 -1.38 13.36
C THR A 55 -19.86 -0.05 13.02
N GLU A 56 -20.07 0.99 13.83
CA GLU A 56 -19.41 2.28 13.64
C GLU A 56 -17.93 2.20 13.98
N GLN A 57 -17.14 2.93 13.21
CA GLN A 57 -15.68 2.90 13.27
C GLN A 57 -15.15 4.33 13.35
N PHE A 58 -14.01 4.50 13.98
CA PHE A 58 -13.36 5.79 14.16
C PHE A 58 -11.88 5.66 13.83
N ILE A 59 -11.30 6.73 13.28
CA ILE A 59 -9.87 6.95 13.30
C ILE A 59 -9.55 7.55 14.65
N ALA A 60 -8.63 6.94 15.40
CA ALA A 60 -8.17 7.43 16.68
C ALA A 60 -6.67 7.70 16.64
N ILE A 61 -6.27 8.80 17.25
CA ILE A 61 -4.88 9.20 17.44
C ILE A 61 -4.55 9.05 18.92
N LEU A 62 -3.56 8.20 19.23
CA LEU A 62 -3.07 7.96 20.58
C LEU A 62 -1.69 8.59 20.77
N ASP A 63 -1.43 9.15 21.95
CA ASP A 63 -0.10 9.55 22.39
C ASP A 63 0.83 8.33 22.40
N GLY A 64 1.92 8.34 21.62
CA GLY A 64 2.76 7.15 21.45
C GLY A 64 3.64 6.80 22.65
N GLN A 65 3.70 7.64 23.69
CA GLN A 65 4.44 7.33 24.93
C GLN A 65 3.57 6.64 25.98
N THR A 66 2.28 6.94 26.00
CA THR A 66 1.32 6.54 27.04
C THR A 66 0.19 5.64 26.53
N GLY A 67 -0.08 5.64 25.23
CA GLY A 67 -1.25 5.00 24.62
C GLY A 67 -2.58 5.71 24.95
N ALA A 68 -2.54 6.90 25.53
CA ALA A 68 -3.75 7.67 25.84
C ALA A 68 -4.36 8.26 24.56
N LEU A 69 -5.69 8.22 24.44
CA LEU A 69 -6.41 8.85 23.33
C LEU A 69 -6.19 10.37 23.35
N ARG A 70 -5.60 10.92 22.27
CA ARG A 70 -5.51 12.37 22.02
C ARG A 70 -6.79 12.85 21.33
N SER A 71 -7.23 12.17 20.27
CA SER A 71 -8.40 12.57 19.48
C SER A 71 -9.01 11.40 18.68
N SER A 72 -10.25 11.53 18.24
CA SER A 72 -10.88 10.59 17.30
C SER A 72 -11.96 11.23 16.43
N ALA A 73 -12.09 10.74 15.18
CA ALA A 73 -13.11 11.16 14.22
C ALA A 73 -13.84 9.95 13.59
N PRO A 74 -15.13 10.08 13.26
CA PRO A 74 -15.93 8.98 12.71
C PRO A 74 -15.52 8.67 11.26
N VAL A 75 -15.33 7.38 10.98
CA VAL A 75 -15.16 6.87 9.60
C VAL A 75 -16.48 7.07 8.83
N PRO A 76 -16.45 7.48 7.56
CA PRO A 76 -17.65 7.60 6.74
C PRO A 76 -18.44 6.29 6.63
N THR A 77 -19.77 6.40 6.71
CA THR A 77 -20.68 5.24 6.74
C THR A 77 -21.23 4.85 5.37
N ASP A 78 -20.66 5.35 4.27
CA ASP A 78 -21.16 5.17 2.89
C ASP A 78 -21.36 3.69 2.49
N TYR A 79 -20.59 2.77 3.09
CA TYR A 79 -20.64 1.33 2.84
C TYR A 79 -21.03 0.50 4.07
N ILE A 80 -21.50 1.11 5.17
CA ILE A 80 -21.76 0.40 6.44
C ILE A 80 -22.86 -0.68 6.33
N SER A 81 -23.72 -0.60 5.31
CA SER A 81 -24.73 -1.62 5.02
C SER A 81 -24.15 -2.99 4.62
N ASP A 82 -22.92 -3.00 4.10
CA ASP A 82 -22.14 -4.21 3.80
C ASP A 82 -21.22 -4.60 5.00
N GLY A 83 -21.41 -3.98 6.16
CA GLY A 83 -20.65 -4.24 7.40
C GLY A 83 -19.47 -3.29 7.63
N PRO A 84 -18.71 -3.50 8.72
CA PRO A 84 -17.54 -2.66 9.05
C PRO A 84 -16.44 -2.78 7.98
N MET A 85 -15.66 -1.72 7.83
CA MET A 85 -14.54 -1.69 6.88
C MET A 85 -13.22 -2.02 7.56
N TYR A 86 -12.48 -2.96 6.98
CA TYR A 86 -11.07 -3.14 7.24
C TYR A 86 -10.27 -1.94 6.71
N ALA A 87 -9.12 -1.66 7.31
CA ALA A 87 -8.26 -0.55 6.91
C ALA A 87 -6.80 -0.98 6.75
N ARG A 88 -6.11 -0.32 5.82
CA ARG A 88 -4.65 -0.19 5.75
C ARG A 88 -4.28 1.29 5.87
N PHE A 89 -3.26 1.60 6.66
CA PHE A 89 -2.84 2.98 6.91
C PHE A 89 -1.49 3.31 6.28
N ALA A 90 -1.33 4.57 5.85
CA ALA A 90 -0.07 5.15 5.39
C ALA A 90 0.07 6.57 5.95
N ALA A 91 1.31 7.04 6.16
CA ALA A 91 1.61 8.44 6.43
C ALA A 91 2.13 9.08 5.14
N CYS A 92 1.57 10.23 4.77
CA CYS A 92 1.71 10.83 3.44
C CYS A 92 1.76 12.36 3.57
N TYR A 93 2.75 13.01 2.95
CA TYR A 93 2.89 14.46 2.93
C TYR A 93 2.05 15.04 1.78
N LEU A 94 0.73 15.06 1.95
CA LEU A 94 -0.24 15.42 0.89
C LEU A 94 -0.23 16.91 0.49
N ASP A 95 0.59 17.71 1.18
CA ASP A 95 0.85 19.14 0.97
C ASP A 95 2.37 19.44 0.95
N GLY A 96 3.20 18.40 0.76
CA GLY A 96 4.66 18.44 0.76
C GLY A 96 5.34 18.74 2.12
N GLU A 97 4.58 19.19 3.13
CA GLU A 97 5.12 19.75 4.38
C GLU A 97 4.64 19.04 5.64
N THR A 98 3.35 18.67 5.72
CA THR A 98 2.72 18.10 6.93
C THR A 98 2.26 16.65 6.73
N PRO A 99 2.57 15.75 7.69
CA PRO A 99 2.20 14.35 7.57
C PRO A 99 0.70 14.14 7.81
N SER A 100 0.02 13.68 6.78
CA SER A 100 -1.38 13.25 6.82
C SER A 100 -1.49 11.73 6.92
N LEU A 101 -2.49 11.24 7.64
CA LEU A 101 -2.84 9.83 7.66
C LEU A 101 -3.76 9.52 6.46
N VAL A 102 -3.34 8.64 5.56
CA VAL A 102 -4.23 8.07 4.53
C VAL A 102 -4.68 6.68 4.93
N SER A 103 -6.00 6.46 4.95
CA SER A 103 -6.62 5.18 5.25
C SER A 103 -7.32 4.61 4.02
N TYR A 104 -6.73 3.54 3.47
CA TYR A 104 -7.34 2.66 2.48
C TYR A 104 -8.31 1.72 3.19
N MET A 105 -9.59 1.69 2.81
CA MET A 105 -10.64 0.99 3.55
C MET A 105 -11.53 0.13 2.65
N LYS A 106 -11.71 -1.15 3.03
CA LYS A 106 -12.49 -2.15 2.28
C LYS A 106 -13.51 -2.87 3.17
N ASN A 107 -14.67 -3.17 2.60
CA ASN A 107 -15.53 -4.27 3.02
C ASN A 107 -16.03 -5.04 1.78
N ARG A 108 -16.73 -6.15 2.00
CA ARG A 108 -17.14 -7.07 0.95
C ARG A 108 -18.64 -6.99 0.72
N VAL A 109 -19.02 -6.87 -0.55
CA VAL A 109 -20.41 -6.90 -0.97
C VAL A 109 -20.86 -8.35 -1.06
N GLY A 110 -22.11 -8.66 -0.67
CA GLY A 110 -22.63 -10.04 -0.63
C GLY A 110 -22.65 -10.81 -1.97
N ASN A 111 -22.33 -10.16 -3.09
CA ASN A 111 -22.11 -10.78 -4.41
C ASN A 111 -20.65 -11.25 -4.64
N GLY A 112 -19.76 -11.07 -3.65
CA GLY A 112 -18.34 -11.40 -3.70
C GLY A 112 -17.41 -10.26 -4.13
N GLY A 113 -17.95 -9.11 -4.56
CA GLY A 113 -17.19 -7.90 -4.87
C GLY A 113 -16.76 -7.10 -3.64
N PHE A 114 -16.07 -5.98 -3.83
CA PHE A 114 -15.58 -5.12 -2.75
C PHE A 114 -15.99 -3.67 -2.95
N ASN A 115 -16.46 -3.03 -1.88
CA ASN A 115 -16.41 -1.59 -1.80
C ASN A 115 -14.97 -1.17 -1.47
N LEU A 116 -14.56 0.01 -1.94
CA LEU A 116 -13.28 0.61 -1.59
C LEU A 116 -13.50 2.11 -1.38
N MET A 117 -13.07 2.59 -0.22
CA MET A 117 -12.99 3.98 0.16
C MET A 117 -11.54 4.30 0.51
N VAL A 118 -11.07 5.49 0.15
CA VAL A 118 -9.80 6.03 0.66
C VAL A 118 -10.11 7.40 1.27
N THR A 119 -9.57 7.70 2.44
CA THR A 119 -9.75 8.98 3.12
C THR A 119 -8.42 9.47 3.67
N ALA A 120 -8.20 10.77 3.66
CA ALA A 120 -7.07 11.42 4.32
C ALA A 120 -7.50 12.20 5.56
N TRP A 121 -6.62 12.25 6.55
CA TRP A 121 -6.85 12.88 7.84
C TRP A 121 -5.61 13.66 8.30
N SER A 122 -5.81 14.89 8.74
CA SER A 122 -4.78 15.68 9.43
C SER A 122 -4.93 15.57 10.95
N PHE A 123 -3.86 15.85 11.70
CA PHE A 123 -3.90 15.94 13.16
C PHE A 123 -3.16 17.20 13.63
N ASP A 124 -3.88 18.15 14.24
CA ASP A 124 -3.33 19.46 14.66
C ASP A 124 -2.67 19.46 16.06
N GLY A 125 -2.47 18.26 16.63
CA GLY A 125 -2.07 18.06 18.02
C GLY A 125 -3.23 17.96 19.02
N SER A 126 -4.46 18.30 18.62
CA SER A 126 -5.68 18.25 19.44
C SER A 126 -6.85 17.53 18.77
N ASN A 127 -7.04 17.75 17.46
CA ASN A 127 -8.15 17.29 16.65
C ASN A 127 -7.61 16.44 15.50
N VAL A 128 -8.24 15.29 15.24
CA VAL A 128 -8.07 14.57 13.97
C VAL A 128 -9.25 14.93 13.08
N ASP A 129 -8.96 15.50 11.91
CA ASP A 129 -9.97 16.02 10.98
C ASP A 129 -9.79 15.41 9.60
N MET A 130 -10.90 15.15 8.89
CA MET A 130 -10.85 14.57 7.55
C MET A 130 -10.56 15.64 6.51
N GLN A 131 -9.51 15.46 5.72
CA GLN A 131 -9.16 16.34 4.60
C GLN A 131 -10.04 16.02 3.38
N TRP A 132 -10.09 14.75 2.98
CA TRP A 132 -10.86 14.30 1.81
C TRP A 132 -11.32 12.85 1.89
N LYS A 133 -12.25 12.50 1.00
CA LYS A 133 -12.79 11.15 0.81
C LYS A 133 -12.95 10.81 -0.67
N TRP A 134 -12.30 9.74 -1.09
CA TRP A 134 -12.46 9.11 -2.39
C TRP A 134 -13.29 7.82 -2.28
N LEU A 135 -14.29 7.67 -3.14
CA LEU A 135 -15.13 6.48 -3.24
C LEU A 135 -14.91 5.81 -4.59
N ARG A 136 -14.62 4.50 -4.59
CA ARG A 136 -14.39 3.77 -5.84
C ARG A 136 -15.65 3.66 -6.69
N ASN A 137 -15.65 4.31 -7.85
CA ASN A 137 -16.79 4.36 -8.78
C ASN A 137 -16.76 3.31 -9.92
N ARG A 138 -15.63 2.62 -10.13
CA ARG A 138 -15.42 1.54 -11.12
C ARG A 138 -14.22 0.68 -10.73
N ASN A 139 -13.87 -0.33 -11.53
CA ASN A 139 -12.68 -1.14 -11.25
C ASN A 139 -11.39 -0.32 -11.41
N HIS A 140 -10.88 0.15 -10.28
CA HIS A 140 -9.54 0.68 -10.09
C HIS A 140 -8.72 -0.43 -9.42
N PRO A 141 -7.68 -0.97 -10.09
CA PRO A 141 -7.01 -2.18 -9.61
C PRO A 141 -6.23 -1.90 -8.33
N ASP A 142 -6.62 -2.59 -7.26
CA ASP A 142 -6.07 -2.43 -5.93
C ASP A 142 -5.22 -3.63 -5.52
N GLY A 143 -4.41 -3.48 -4.46
CA GLY A 143 -3.48 -4.53 -4.04
C GLY A 143 -3.28 -4.63 -2.53
N HIS A 144 -2.34 -5.49 -2.16
CA HIS A 144 -2.05 -5.81 -0.76
C HIS A 144 -1.02 -4.89 -0.09
N ASN A 145 -0.73 -3.72 -0.66
CA ASN A 145 0.10 -2.68 -0.05
C ASN A 145 -0.12 -1.33 -0.75
N SER A 146 0.25 -0.21 -0.11
CA SER A 146 0.16 1.16 -0.64
C SER A 146 1.53 1.84 -0.62
N ARG A 147 1.73 2.91 -1.39
CA ARG A 147 2.88 3.81 -1.25
C ARG A 147 2.38 5.25 -1.14
N CYS A 148 3.17 6.10 -0.48
CA CYS A 148 3.02 7.54 -0.53
C CYS A 148 4.35 8.18 -0.90
N LEU A 149 4.35 8.94 -1.99
CA LEU A 149 5.50 9.63 -2.56
C LEU A 149 5.04 10.56 -3.69
N ASP A 150 5.69 11.70 -3.83
CA ASP A 150 5.72 12.52 -5.05
C ASP A 150 6.12 11.64 -6.26
N VAL A 151 5.21 11.47 -7.23
CA VAL A 151 5.47 10.79 -8.50
C VAL A 151 5.53 11.72 -9.71
N ASP A 152 4.92 12.91 -9.67
CA ASP A 152 4.84 13.83 -10.82
C ASP A 152 5.66 15.14 -10.70
N SER A 153 6.36 15.31 -9.57
CA SER A 153 7.33 16.36 -9.25
C SER A 153 6.74 17.74 -8.93
N ASP A 154 5.54 17.79 -8.34
CA ASP A 154 4.94 19.03 -7.80
C ASP A 154 5.24 19.29 -6.29
N SER A 155 5.92 18.34 -5.63
CA SER A 155 6.31 18.26 -4.21
C SER A 155 5.27 17.78 -3.20
N ASP A 156 4.02 17.56 -3.60
CA ASP A 156 3.03 16.85 -2.78
C ASP A 156 3.21 15.32 -2.93
N ASN A 157 2.73 14.53 -1.97
CA ASN A 157 2.77 13.05 -2.07
C ASN A 157 1.45 12.50 -2.61
N GLU A 158 1.53 11.73 -3.69
CA GLU A 158 0.42 10.91 -4.15
C GLU A 158 0.20 9.69 -3.25
N PHE A 159 -1.04 9.21 -3.18
CA PHE A 159 -1.36 7.89 -2.64
C PHE A 159 -1.47 6.85 -3.76
N ALA A 160 -0.47 5.96 -3.87
CA ALA A 160 -0.37 4.97 -4.92
C ALA A 160 -0.79 3.55 -4.48
N GLU A 161 -1.65 2.94 -5.30
CA GLU A 161 -1.98 1.51 -5.31
C GLU A 161 -1.41 0.84 -6.56
N ILE A 162 -1.49 -0.49 -6.63
CA ILE A 162 -0.91 -1.30 -7.71
C ILE A 162 -1.35 -0.89 -9.13
N GLY A 163 -2.59 -0.42 -9.31
CA GLY A 163 -3.18 -0.07 -10.60
C GLY A 163 -3.80 1.32 -10.71
N PHE A 164 -3.72 2.16 -9.67
CA PHE A 164 -4.21 3.53 -9.70
C PHE A 164 -3.47 4.41 -8.69
N VAL A 165 -3.49 5.71 -8.92
CA VAL A 165 -2.87 6.72 -8.06
C VAL A 165 -3.91 7.81 -7.76
N LEU A 166 -3.97 8.23 -6.50
CA LEU A 166 -4.71 9.40 -6.07
C LEU A 166 -3.72 10.55 -5.81
N ASP A 167 -4.13 11.73 -6.24
CA ASP A 167 -3.49 13.03 -6.03
C ASP A 167 -3.53 13.41 -4.53
N GLY A 168 -2.70 14.37 -4.11
CA GLY A 168 -2.68 14.92 -2.74
C GLY A 168 -4.05 15.46 -2.30
N ASP A 169 -4.86 15.97 -3.23
CA ASP A 169 -6.24 16.43 -3.00
C ASP A 169 -7.30 15.30 -2.92
N GLY A 170 -6.89 14.05 -3.15
CA GLY A 170 -7.75 12.86 -3.17
C GLY A 170 -8.47 12.62 -4.49
N SER A 171 -8.23 13.42 -5.53
CA SER A 171 -8.69 13.16 -6.89
C SER A 171 -7.93 11.99 -7.53
N LEU A 172 -8.44 11.46 -8.64
CA LEU A 172 -7.81 10.34 -9.33
C LEU A 172 -6.84 10.87 -10.39
N LEU A 173 -5.54 10.81 -10.11
CA LEU A 173 -4.48 11.17 -11.05
C LEU A 173 -4.52 10.26 -12.29
N TYR A 174 -4.42 8.94 -12.10
CA TYR A 174 -4.60 7.97 -13.19
C TYR A 174 -5.05 6.57 -12.72
N SER A 175 -5.40 5.72 -13.70
CA SER A 175 -5.77 4.33 -13.47
C SER A 175 -5.40 3.43 -14.65
N MET A 176 -4.50 2.48 -14.40
CA MET A 176 -4.02 1.50 -15.38
C MET A 176 -5.02 0.37 -15.67
N GLY A 177 -6.16 0.30 -14.97
CA GLY A 177 -7.22 -0.67 -15.26
C GLY A 177 -7.74 -0.64 -16.71
N GLY A 178 -7.69 0.53 -17.38
CA GLY A 178 -8.01 0.66 -18.80
C GLY A 178 -6.95 0.10 -19.76
N GLN A 179 -5.75 -0.16 -19.25
CA GLN A 179 -4.60 -0.73 -19.98
C GLN A 179 -4.45 -2.25 -19.73
N GLY A 180 -5.43 -2.87 -19.06
CA GLY A 180 -5.43 -4.31 -18.78
C GLY A 180 -4.76 -4.72 -17.46
N ILE A 181 -4.30 -3.76 -16.65
CA ILE A 181 -3.80 -4.04 -15.29
C ILE A 181 -4.98 -4.42 -14.37
N VAL A 182 -4.80 -5.45 -13.56
CA VAL A 182 -5.75 -5.98 -12.57
C VAL A 182 -5.10 -6.07 -11.18
N HIS A 183 -5.79 -6.73 -10.25
CA HIS A 183 -5.32 -6.99 -8.89
C HIS A 183 -3.99 -7.76 -8.85
N GLY A 184 -3.22 -7.55 -7.79
CA GLY A 184 -2.00 -8.32 -7.52
C GLY A 184 -1.35 -7.98 -6.18
N ASP A 185 -0.40 -8.84 -5.79
CA ASP A 185 0.21 -8.82 -4.46
C ASP A 185 1.26 -7.73 -4.25
N ARG A 186 1.97 -7.33 -5.33
CA ARG A 186 3.20 -6.55 -5.15
C ARG A 186 3.49 -5.59 -6.28
N PHE A 187 3.84 -4.37 -5.90
CA PHE A 187 4.48 -3.39 -6.76
C PHE A 187 5.56 -2.62 -6.00
N HIS A 188 6.34 -1.84 -6.73
CA HIS A 188 7.40 -0.95 -6.26
C HIS A 188 7.34 0.32 -7.10
N ILE A 189 7.63 1.47 -6.51
CA ILE A 189 7.85 2.73 -7.23
C ILE A 189 9.20 3.26 -6.75
N ALA A 190 10.07 3.65 -7.68
CA ALA A 190 11.41 4.17 -7.44
C ALA A 190 11.98 4.80 -8.72
N ASP A 191 13.11 5.49 -8.62
CA ASP A 191 13.99 5.75 -9.77
C ASP A 191 14.64 4.42 -10.20
N MET A 192 14.08 3.77 -11.22
CA MET A 192 14.52 2.44 -11.70
C MET A 192 15.32 2.53 -13.01
N ASP A 193 15.06 3.54 -13.83
CA ASP A 193 15.94 3.92 -14.93
C ASP A 193 16.36 5.40 -14.79
N PRO A 194 17.48 5.69 -14.08
CA PRO A 194 18.01 7.05 -13.89
C PRO A 194 18.44 7.80 -15.17
N SER A 195 18.19 7.23 -16.36
CA SER A 195 18.31 7.92 -17.65
C SER A 195 16.97 8.42 -18.22
N ARG A 196 15.86 8.08 -17.55
CA ARG A 196 14.52 8.61 -17.77
C ARG A 196 14.21 9.62 -16.64
N PRO A 197 13.68 10.82 -16.94
CA PRO A 197 13.18 11.72 -15.91
C PRO A 197 11.91 11.16 -15.23
N GLY A 198 11.75 11.42 -13.93
CA GLY A 198 10.62 10.95 -13.13
C GLY A 198 10.92 9.63 -12.41
N LEU A 199 9.90 9.07 -11.75
CA LEU A 199 9.95 7.74 -11.14
C LEU A 199 9.27 6.71 -12.05
N GLU A 200 9.57 5.43 -11.82
CA GLU A 200 8.88 4.31 -12.47
C GLU A 200 8.29 3.35 -11.46
N GLY A 201 7.18 2.74 -11.86
CA GLY A 201 6.54 1.66 -11.14
C GLY A 201 6.78 0.31 -11.81
N TYR A 202 7.02 -0.72 -10.99
CA TYR A 202 7.05 -2.12 -11.41
C TYR A 202 6.04 -2.92 -10.59
N GLY A 203 5.20 -3.72 -11.24
CA GLY A 203 4.17 -4.54 -10.59
C GLY A 203 4.01 -5.93 -11.19
N VAL A 204 3.36 -6.81 -10.41
CA VAL A 204 3.03 -8.19 -10.79
C VAL A 204 1.55 -8.48 -10.53
N GLN A 205 0.96 -9.39 -11.30
CA GLN A 205 -0.49 -9.57 -11.35
C GLN A 205 -0.94 -11.00 -11.04
N GLN A 206 -2.14 -11.11 -10.47
CA GLN A 206 -2.75 -12.39 -10.13
C GLN A 206 -3.76 -12.85 -11.21
N ASP A 207 -3.60 -14.09 -11.69
CA ASP A 207 -4.59 -14.87 -12.47
C ASP A 207 -5.21 -14.16 -13.70
N LEU A 208 -4.50 -13.20 -14.29
CA LEU A 208 -4.99 -12.37 -15.39
C LEU A 208 -5.17 -13.20 -16.69
N PRO A 209 -6.38 -13.26 -17.30
CA PRO A 209 -6.63 -14.09 -18.49
C PRO A 209 -5.81 -13.77 -19.74
N SER A 210 -5.23 -12.56 -19.87
CA SER A 210 -4.32 -12.23 -20.97
C SER A 210 -2.92 -12.87 -20.80
N GLY A 211 -2.61 -13.35 -19.60
CA GLY A 211 -1.29 -13.87 -19.25
C GLY A 211 -0.24 -12.79 -18.95
N LEU A 212 -0.60 -11.51 -18.88
CA LEU A 212 0.31 -10.44 -18.46
C LEU A 212 0.71 -10.66 -16.98
N HIS A 213 1.97 -10.99 -16.76
CA HIS A 213 2.58 -11.36 -15.47
C HIS A 213 3.18 -10.16 -14.75
N GLU A 214 3.95 -9.36 -15.49
CA GLU A 214 4.76 -8.27 -14.97
C GLU A 214 4.61 -7.05 -15.87
N TYR A 215 4.68 -5.86 -15.30
CA TYR A 215 4.59 -4.60 -16.03
C TYR A 215 5.50 -3.54 -15.40
N TYR A 216 6.00 -2.64 -16.24
CA TYR A 216 6.85 -1.51 -15.89
C TYR A 216 6.25 -0.26 -16.52
N HIS A 217 6.05 0.79 -15.74
CA HIS A 217 5.30 1.98 -16.13
C HIS A 217 5.92 3.26 -15.61
N ASP A 218 5.59 4.35 -16.29
CA ASP A 218 5.89 5.72 -15.87
C ASP A 218 5.01 6.06 -14.64
N ALA A 219 5.61 6.46 -13.52
CA ALA A 219 4.89 6.59 -12.25
C ALA A 219 4.00 7.83 -12.15
N ALA A 220 4.25 8.87 -12.94
CA ALA A 220 3.42 10.08 -12.98
C ALA A 220 2.15 9.86 -13.84
N THR A 221 2.27 9.12 -14.93
CA THR A 221 1.22 9.00 -15.96
C THR A 221 0.51 7.65 -16.00
N GLY A 222 1.14 6.61 -15.45
CA GLY A 222 0.70 5.23 -15.60
C GLY A 222 0.89 4.65 -17.00
N GLU A 223 1.65 5.29 -17.90
CA GLU A 223 1.92 4.74 -19.24
C GLU A 223 2.74 3.44 -19.12
N LEU A 224 2.23 2.33 -19.68
CA LEU A 224 2.97 1.06 -19.73
C LEU A 224 4.18 1.17 -20.68
N ILE A 225 5.38 1.13 -20.12
CA ILE A 225 6.66 1.19 -20.84
C ILE A 225 7.09 -0.21 -21.29
N TRP A 226 6.85 -1.23 -20.46
CA TRP A 226 7.19 -2.62 -20.76
C TRP A 226 6.26 -3.61 -20.06
N GLU A 227 6.09 -4.78 -20.69
CA GLU A 227 5.16 -5.83 -20.30
C GLU A 227 5.80 -7.23 -20.48
N HIS A 228 5.46 -8.17 -19.59
CA HIS A 228 5.84 -9.59 -19.69
C HIS A 228 4.61 -10.51 -19.70
N TYR A 229 4.50 -11.35 -20.71
CA TYR A 229 3.39 -12.28 -20.88
C TYR A 229 3.84 -13.74 -20.72
N GLY A 230 3.04 -14.54 -19.99
CA GLY A 230 3.20 -15.98 -19.80
C GLY A 230 1.87 -16.73 -19.89
N SER A 231 1.81 -17.95 -19.33
CA SER A 231 0.56 -18.67 -19.13
C SER A 231 -0.26 -18.05 -18.00
N VAL A 232 -1.60 -18.06 -18.08
CA VAL A 232 -2.47 -17.63 -16.97
C VAL A 232 -2.05 -18.32 -15.66
N ALA A 233 -1.66 -17.51 -14.68
CA ALA A 233 -1.16 -17.94 -13.39
C ALA A 233 -1.15 -16.74 -12.42
N ASP A 234 -1.21 -17.03 -11.13
CA ASP A 234 -0.85 -16.11 -10.06
C ASP A 234 0.66 -15.82 -10.06
N VAL A 235 1.03 -14.54 -10.15
CA VAL A 235 2.39 -14.02 -10.00
C VAL A 235 2.48 -13.19 -8.71
N GLY A 236 2.10 -13.77 -7.56
CA GLY A 236 2.04 -13.09 -6.26
C GLY A 236 3.36 -12.55 -5.68
N ARG A 237 4.46 -12.46 -6.44
CA ARG A 237 5.74 -11.87 -6.01
C ARG A 237 6.46 -11.11 -7.12
N GLY A 238 7.01 -9.96 -6.76
CA GLY A 238 7.91 -9.17 -7.59
C GLY A 238 8.84 -8.32 -6.74
N MET A 239 10.05 -8.08 -7.20
CA MET A 239 11.05 -7.24 -6.55
C MET A 239 11.73 -6.35 -7.59
N ALA A 240 11.81 -5.05 -7.33
CA ALA A 240 12.74 -4.13 -8.00
C ALA A 240 13.83 -3.74 -7.01
N GLY A 241 15.06 -3.52 -7.50
CA GLY A 241 16.20 -3.11 -6.68
C GLY A 241 17.53 -3.41 -7.37
N ASP A 242 18.50 -2.51 -7.24
CA ASP A 242 19.80 -2.65 -7.87
C ASP A 242 20.63 -3.78 -7.20
N ILE A 243 20.98 -4.81 -7.98
CA ILE A 243 21.73 -5.99 -7.53
C ILE A 243 22.90 -6.34 -8.46
N ASP A 244 23.18 -5.54 -9.50
CA ASP A 244 24.28 -5.81 -10.45
C ASP A 244 25.03 -4.51 -10.84
N PRO A 245 26.11 -4.16 -10.13
CA PRO A 245 26.85 -2.91 -10.34
C PRO A 245 27.62 -2.84 -11.66
N ASN A 246 27.58 -3.90 -12.49
CA ASN A 246 28.19 -3.91 -13.83
C ASN A 246 27.26 -3.32 -14.90
N HIS A 247 25.98 -3.13 -14.56
CA HIS A 247 25.05 -2.30 -15.31
C HIS A 247 24.92 -0.98 -14.55
N GLY A 248 24.73 0.14 -15.25
CA GLY A 248 24.58 1.44 -14.59
C GLY A 248 23.42 1.44 -13.58
N PRO A 249 23.42 2.36 -12.60
CA PRO A 249 22.52 2.33 -11.44
C PRO A 249 21.03 2.15 -11.80
N GLY A 250 20.31 1.44 -10.93
CA GLY A 250 18.83 1.27 -10.94
C GLY A 250 18.31 -0.06 -11.51
N ARG A 251 19.15 -0.84 -12.19
CA ARG A 251 18.71 -1.67 -13.34
C ARG A 251 18.33 -3.13 -13.09
N ALA A 252 17.65 -3.49 -12.00
CA ALA A 252 17.26 -4.88 -11.76
C ALA A 252 15.88 -5.12 -11.13
N VAL A 253 15.25 -6.20 -11.63
CA VAL A 253 13.86 -6.61 -11.37
C VAL A 253 13.77 -8.16 -11.36
N ARG A 254 12.93 -8.76 -10.51
CA ARG A 254 12.83 -10.22 -10.28
C ARG A 254 11.41 -10.69 -9.90
N GLY A 255 10.82 -11.55 -10.74
CA GLY A 255 9.60 -12.34 -10.48
C GLY A 255 9.84 -13.85 -10.24
N PRO A 256 8.80 -14.64 -9.91
CA PRO A 256 8.91 -16.06 -9.54
C PRO A 256 9.22 -17.03 -10.70
N SER A 257 8.92 -16.68 -11.95
CA SER A 257 9.04 -17.54 -13.14
C SER A 257 10.41 -17.48 -13.85
N ALA A 258 11.47 -17.35 -13.04
CA ALA A 258 12.88 -17.14 -13.41
C ALA A 258 13.18 -15.79 -14.10
N ALA A 259 14.34 -15.19 -13.80
CA ALA A 259 14.77 -13.96 -14.45
C ALA A 259 14.96 -14.18 -15.96
N ARG A 260 14.28 -13.38 -16.79
CA ARG A 260 14.26 -13.51 -18.26
C ARG A 260 14.61 -12.19 -18.95
N ARG A 261 14.83 -12.26 -20.27
CA ARG A 261 15.45 -11.16 -21.05
C ARG A 261 14.41 -10.46 -21.91
N CYS A 262 14.38 -9.14 -21.83
CA CYS A 262 13.62 -8.28 -22.76
C CYS A 262 14.42 -8.03 -24.05
N ARG A 263 13.75 -8.05 -25.21
CA ARG A 263 14.29 -7.52 -26.48
C ARG A 263 13.59 -6.20 -26.81
N GLY A 264 13.97 -5.17 -26.05
CA GLY A 264 13.66 -3.75 -26.27
C GLY A 264 14.89 -2.93 -25.86
N ARG A 265 14.86 -1.60 -26.02
CA ARG A 265 16.03 -0.76 -25.71
C ARG A 265 16.24 -0.44 -24.21
N ALA A 266 15.41 -1.01 -23.32
CA ALA A 266 15.68 -1.13 -21.88
C ALA A 266 16.16 -2.56 -21.59
N ALA A 267 17.38 -2.71 -21.06
CA ALA A 267 18.03 -4.01 -20.90
C ALA A 267 18.32 -4.31 -19.41
N PHE A 268 17.42 -5.04 -18.76
CA PHE A 268 17.56 -5.44 -17.35
C PHE A 268 18.13 -6.85 -17.14
N ARG A 269 18.90 -6.96 -16.06
CA ARG A 269 19.86 -8.04 -15.74
C ARG A 269 20.04 -8.27 -14.23
N TRP A 270 20.45 -9.46 -13.76
CA TRP A 270 19.95 -10.78 -14.17
C TRP A 270 20.27 -11.89 -13.14
N LEU A 271 19.25 -12.66 -12.75
CA LEU A 271 19.30 -13.98 -12.09
C LEU A 271 20.20 -14.15 -10.85
N HIS A 272 19.56 -14.33 -9.69
CA HIS A 272 19.92 -15.42 -8.76
C HIS A 272 18.65 -16.18 -8.34
N THR A 273 18.67 -17.50 -8.53
CA THR A 273 17.75 -18.43 -7.87
C THR A 273 18.39 -18.88 -6.57
N ILE A 274 17.77 -18.54 -5.45
CA ILE A 274 18.00 -19.21 -4.18
C ILE A 274 16.66 -19.85 -3.82
N GLY A 275 16.61 -21.17 -3.87
CA GLY A 275 15.61 -21.93 -3.13
C GLY A 275 16.07 -22.02 -1.68
N ASP A 276 15.12 -21.95 -0.74
CA ASP A 276 15.23 -22.25 0.68
C ASP A 276 16.29 -21.53 1.56
N GLU A 277 17.21 -20.73 1.00
CA GLU A 277 18.23 -20.01 1.79
C GLU A 277 18.01 -18.49 1.89
N LEU A 278 17.20 -18.08 2.88
CA LEU A 278 17.11 -16.70 3.37
C LEU A 278 18.45 -15.99 3.72
N PRO A 279 19.53 -16.67 4.19
CA PRO A 279 20.75 -16.00 4.64
C PRO A 279 21.50 -15.16 3.59
N ASP A 280 21.45 -15.55 2.31
CA ASP A 280 22.28 -14.95 1.27
C ASP A 280 21.84 -13.53 0.86
N LEU A 281 20.56 -13.20 1.02
CA LEU A 281 20.06 -11.85 0.77
C LEU A 281 20.68 -10.84 1.75
N LEU A 282 20.81 -11.20 3.03
CA LEU A 282 21.44 -10.35 4.05
C LEU A 282 22.96 -10.21 3.82
N ALA A 283 23.61 -11.25 3.31
CA ALA A 283 25.02 -11.23 2.98
C ALA A 283 25.34 -10.27 1.81
N ALA A 284 24.48 -10.21 0.79
CA ALA A 284 24.64 -9.30 -0.35
C ALA A 284 24.51 -7.81 0.04
N ILE A 285 23.70 -7.49 1.04
CA ILE A 285 23.48 -6.11 1.54
C ILE A 285 24.42 -5.77 2.73
N GLY A 286 25.44 -6.60 2.98
CA GLY A 286 26.47 -6.34 4.02
C GLY A 286 26.01 -6.55 5.48
N LEU A 287 24.76 -6.94 5.71
CA LEU A 287 24.18 -7.16 7.04
C LEU A 287 24.55 -8.53 7.59
N ARG A 288 25.67 -8.61 8.31
CA ARG A 288 26.00 -9.80 9.12
C ARG A 288 25.13 -9.87 10.35
N LEU A 289 24.20 -10.82 10.39
CA LEU A 289 23.57 -11.24 11.64
C LEU A 289 24.65 -11.67 12.65
N PRO A 290 24.57 -11.23 13.92
CA PRO A 290 25.55 -11.61 14.93
C PRO A 290 25.49 -13.12 15.16
N ARG A 291 26.62 -13.80 14.91
CA ARG A 291 26.78 -15.21 15.27
C ARG A 291 26.55 -15.36 16.77
N ARG A 292 25.51 -16.09 17.18
CA ARG A 292 25.46 -16.63 18.53
C ARG A 292 26.69 -17.55 18.70
N GLY A 293 27.43 -17.33 19.77
CA GLY A 293 28.56 -18.18 20.15
C GLY A 293 28.09 -19.59 20.54
N PRO A 294 29.05 -20.52 20.74
CA PRO A 294 28.77 -21.90 21.16
C PRO A 294 28.10 -21.97 22.54
#